data_AF-A0A5K0YRY0-F1
#
_entry.id   AF-A0A5K0YRY0-F1
#
_cell.length_a   1.000
_cell.length_b   1.000
_cell.length_c   1.000
_cell.angle_alpha   90.00
_cell.angle_beta   90.00
_cell.angle_gamma   90.00
#
_symmetry.space_group_name_H-M   'P 1'
#
loop_
_entity.id
_entity.type
_entity.pdbx_description
1 polymer ?
#
loop_
_entity_poly.entity_id
_entity_poly.type
_entity_poly.pdbx_seq_one_letter_code
_entity_poly.pdbx_strand_id
1 'polypeptide(L)'
;VISKKDQAQYWSRSSPYTYVTVDQFVERFRASHIGRRLGQELQQPFDRSQSHEDAISFKFYSLSKWELLKACMSREMLLAKRNAFVYIFKTSQ
;
A
#
# COMPACT_ATOMS: atom_id res chain seq x y z
N VAL A 1 -14.06 -13.16 -5.09
CA VAL A 1 -14.31 -14.48 -5.70
C VAL A 1 -15.34 -14.31 -6.79
N ILE A 2 -15.10 -14.87 -7.97
CA ILE A 2 -15.92 -14.70 -9.19
C ILE A 2 -17.26 -15.47 -9.03
N SER A 3 -18.39 -14.84 -9.38
CA SER A 3 -19.70 -15.51 -9.30
C SER A 3 -19.88 -16.58 -10.39
N LYS A 4 -20.91 -17.44 -10.26
CA LYS A 4 -21.28 -18.43 -11.31
C LYS A 4 -21.49 -17.80 -12.68
N LYS A 5 -22.08 -16.60 -12.71
CA LYS A 5 -22.37 -15.86 -13.95
C LYS A 5 -21.09 -15.26 -14.53
N ASP A 6 -20.27 -14.66 -13.68
CA ASP A 6 -19.00 -14.05 -14.10
C ASP A 6 -18.02 -15.12 -14.63
N GLN A 7 -17.98 -16.31 -14.02
CA GLN A 7 -17.06 -17.36 -14.47
C GLN A 7 -17.38 -17.87 -15.89
N ALA A 8 -18.67 -17.94 -16.24
CA ALA A 8 -19.09 -18.35 -17.58
C ALA A 8 -18.64 -17.34 -18.65
N GLN A 9 -18.59 -16.05 -18.34
CA GLN A 9 -18.16 -14.99 -19.26
C GLN A 9 -16.70 -15.16 -19.70
N TYR A 10 -15.84 -15.67 -18.81
CA TYR A 10 -14.42 -15.87 -19.08
C TYR A 10 -14.09 -17.28 -19.56
N TRP A 11 -15.09 -18.11 -19.88
CA TRP A 11 -14.85 -19.48 -20.33
C TRP A 11 -14.37 -19.51 -21.79
N SER A 12 -13.13 -19.95 -22.00
CA SER A 12 -12.49 -20.00 -23.32
C SER A 12 -12.02 -21.40 -23.72
N ARG A 13 -12.42 -22.44 -22.98
CA ARG A 13 -12.00 -23.83 -23.24
C ARG A 13 -12.95 -24.52 -24.21
N SER A 14 -12.41 -25.47 -24.99
CA SER A 14 -13.18 -26.30 -25.93
C SER A 14 -14.19 -27.24 -25.26
N SER A 15 -14.06 -27.48 -23.96
CA SER A 15 -15.00 -28.30 -23.19
C SER A 15 -16.19 -27.49 -22.69
N PRO A 16 -17.36 -28.10 -22.43
CA PRO A 16 -18.50 -27.39 -21.85
C PRO A 16 -18.15 -26.70 -20.52
N TYR A 17 -18.76 -25.54 -20.29
CA TYR A 17 -18.59 -24.81 -19.04
C TYR A 17 -19.12 -25.64 -17.87
N THR A 18 -18.32 -25.74 -16.82
CA THR A 18 -18.72 -26.29 -15.52
C THR A 18 -18.26 -25.32 -14.45
N TYR A 19 -19.15 -25.00 -13.51
CA TYR A 19 -18.80 -24.13 -12.39
C TYR A 19 -17.65 -24.74 -11.58
N VAL A 20 -16.60 -23.96 -11.35
CA VAL A 20 -15.47 -24.35 -10.49
C VAL A 20 -15.62 -23.60 -9.18
N THR A 21 -15.65 -24.35 -8.08
CA THR A 21 -15.72 -23.74 -6.73
C THR A 21 -14.42 -23.05 -6.38
N VAL A 22 -14.45 -22.20 -5.35
CA VAL A 22 -13.25 -21.53 -4.84
C VAL A 22 -12.18 -22.53 -4.46
N ASP A 23 -12.55 -23.56 -3.72
CA ASP A 23 -11.60 -24.56 -3.21
C ASP A 23 -10.93 -25.33 -4.36
N GLN A 24 -11.71 -25.74 -5.35
CA GLN A 24 -11.19 -26.39 -6.55
C GLN A 24 -10.26 -25.46 -7.34
N PHE A 25 -10.59 -24.17 -7.44
CA PHE A 25 -9.75 -23.20 -8.09
C PHE A 25 -8.43 -23.02 -7.35
N VAL A 26 -8.46 -22.88 -6.02
CA VAL A 26 -7.28 -22.73 -5.17
C VAL A 26 -6.38 -23.96 -5.27
N GLU A 27 -6.94 -25.17 -5.20
CA GLU A 27 -6.19 -26.41 -5.33
C GLU A 27 -5.52 -26.52 -6.70
N ARG A 28 -6.26 -26.28 -7.78
CA ARG A 28 -5.72 -26.29 -9.15
C ARG A 28 -4.68 -25.21 -9.37
N PHE A 29 -4.89 -24.01 -8.81
CA PHE A 29 -3.90 -22.93 -8.87
C PHE A 29 -2.60 -23.33 -8.19
N ARG A 30 -2.66 -23.89 -6.97
CA ARG A 30 -1.48 -24.38 -6.24
C ARG A 30 -0.74 -25.49 -6.99
N ALA A 31 -1.46 -26.40 -7.67
CA ALA A 31 -0.85 -27.46 -8.46
C ALA A 31 -0.25 -26.97 -9.80
N SER A 32 -0.76 -25.85 -10.32
CA SER A 32 -0.27 -25.28 -11.57
C SER A 32 1.20 -24.89 -11.47
N HIS A 33 1.90 -24.87 -12.60
CA HIS A 33 3.30 -24.44 -12.65
C HIS A 33 3.47 -22.98 -12.16
N ILE A 34 2.50 -22.11 -12.42
CA ILE A 34 2.50 -20.71 -11.94
C ILE A 34 2.39 -20.68 -10.42
N GLY A 35 1.42 -21.39 -9.84
CA GLY A 35 1.22 -21.40 -8.39
C GLY A 35 2.39 -22.04 -7.63
N ARG A 36 2.99 -23.11 -8.18
CA ARG A 36 4.21 -23.71 -7.61
C ARG A 36 5.39 -22.76 -7.65
N ARG A 37 5.63 -22.09 -8.79
CA ARG A 37 6.70 -21.09 -8.92
C ARG A 37 6.49 -19.93 -7.95
N LEU A 38 5.28 -19.37 -7.90
CA LEU A 38 4.94 -18.29 -6.98
C LEU A 38 5.16 -18.71 -5.52
N GLY A 39 4.79 -19.95 -5.16
CA GLY A 39 5.07 -20.50 -3.84
C GLY A 39 6.57 -20.56 -3.51
N GLN A 40 7.42 -20.94 -4.47
CA GLN A 40 8.87 -20.94 -4.30
C GLN A 40 9.45 -19.53 -4.20
N GLU A 41 8.97 -18.59 -5.01
CA GLU A 41 9.38 -17.17 -4.96
C GLU A 41 9.03 -16.55 -3.61
N LEU A 42 7.83 -16.81 -3.09
CA LEU A 42 7.38 -16.30 -1.79
C LEU A 42 8.10 -16.95 -0.59
N GLN A 43 8.66 -18.15 -0.76
CA GLN A 43 9.50 -18.77 0.29
C GLN A 43 10.85 -18.08 0.43
N GLN A 44 11.35 -17.44 -0.62
CA GLN A 44 12.59 -16.69 -0.55
C GLN A 44 12.31 -15.29 0.04
N PRO A 45 13.05 -14.85 1.07
CA PRO A 45 12.89 -13.51 1.59
C PRO A 45 13.22 -12.50 0.48
N PHE A 46 12.30 -11.57 0.24
CA PHE A 46 12.51 -10.52 -0.75
C PHE A 46 13.67 -9.62 -0.34
N ASP A 47 14.68 -9.55 -1.20
CA ASP A 47 15.81 -8.65 -1.01
C ASP A 47 15.39 -7.21 -1.33
N ARG A 48 15.28 -6.40 -0.27
CA ARG A 48 14.93 -4.98 -0.39
C ARG A 48 15.98 -4.17 -1.14
N SER A 49 17.19 -4.68 -1.37
CA SER A 49 18.20 -4.01 -2.20
C SER A 49 17.84 -4.04 -3.70
N GLN A 50 17.02 -5.01 -4.13
CA GLN A 50 16.60 -5.18 -5.53
C GLN A 50 15.34 -4.39 -5.88
N SER A 51 14.87 -3.57 -4.95
CA SER A 51 13.61 -2.86 -5.09
C SER A 51 13.78 -1.62 -5.98
N HIS A 52 12.89 -1.45 -6.96
CA HIS A 52 12.94 -0.35 -7.93
C HIS A 52 12.95 1.02 -7.24
N GLU A 53 13.70 1.98 -7.81
CA GLU A 53 13.82 3.35 -7.27
C GLU A 53 12.45 4.06 -7.15
N ASP A 54 11.51 3.75 -8.06
CA ASP A 54 10.16 4.32 -8.08
C ASP A 54 9.13 3.61 -7.18
N ALA A 55 9.53 2.73 -6.27
CA ALA A 55 8.58 2.13 -5.35
C ALA A 55 8.07 3.16 -4.32
N ILE A 56 6.78 3.06 -3.99
CA ILE A 56 5.97 4.07 -3.27
C ILE A 56 6.63 4.64 -2.00
N SER A 57 7.37 3.84 -1.23
CA SER A 57 8.34 4.26 -0.21
C SER A 57 8.85 3.03 0.55
N PHE A 58 10.16 2.94 0.78
CA PHE A 58 10.75 1.94 1.70
C PHE A 58 10.93 2.47 3.13
N LYS A 59 10.68 3.76 3.35
CA LYS A 59 10.79 4.39 4.65
C LYS A 59 9.42 4.45 5.29
N PHE A 60 9.36 4.05 6.57
CA PHE A 60 8.14 4.14 7.38
C PHE A 60 7.60 5.57 7.46
N TYR A 61 8.50 6.55 7.36
CA TYR A 61 8.16 7.97 7.31
C TYR A 61 8.63 8.57 5.99
N SER A 62 7.78 9.38 5.35
CA SER A 62 8.14 10.16 4.15
C SER A 62 9.20 11.23 4.44
N LEU A 63 9.32 11.64 5.70
CA LEU A 63 10.29 12.64 6.18
C LEU A 63 11.08 12.10 7.37
N SER A 64 12.30 12.58 7.56
CA SER A 64 13.09 12.29 8.76
C SER A 64 12.46 12.91 10.02
N LYS A 65 12.74 12.35 11.20
CA LYS A 65 12.33 12.92 12.49
C LYS A 65 12.78 14.38 12.66
N TRP A 66 13.95 14.73 12.10
CA TRP A 66 14.48 16.08 12.13
C TRP A 66 13.67 17.05 11.27
N GLU A 67 13.23 16.62 10.09
CA GLU A 67 12.36 17.44 9.23
C GLU A 67 10.98 17.65 9.85
N LEU A 68 10.42 16.62 10.48
CA LEU A 68 9.18 16.74 11.26
C LEU A 68 9.34 17.77 12.39
N LEU A 69 10.43 17.71 13.15
CA LEU A 69 10.70 18.68 14.22
C LEU A 69 10.81 20.11 13.68
N LYS A 70 11.56 20.31 12.59
CA LYS A 70 11.69 21.62 11.93
C LYS A 70 10.33 22.15 11.44
N ALA A 71 9.51 21.29 10.84
CA ALA A 71 8.18 21.65 10.37
C ALA A 71 7.26 22.07 11.54
N CYS A 72 7.27 21.31 12.64
CA CYS A 72 6.54 21.67 13.85
C CYS A 72 7.02 22.99 14.46
N MET A 73 8.33 23.19 14.61
CA MET A 73 8.88 24.44 15.14
C MET A 73 8.53 25.64 14.26
N SER A 74 8.58 25.48 12.93
CA SER A 74 8.21 26.54 11.97
C SER A 74 6.72 26.93 12.12
N ARG A 75 5.84 25.94 12.32
CA ARG A 75 4.42 26.17 12.58
C ARG A 75 4.21 26.96 13.87
N GLU A 76 4.82 26.53 14.98
CA GLU A 76 4.66 27.20 16.27
C GLU A 76 5.23 28.63 16.26
N MET A 77 6.39 28.84 15.64
CA MET A 77 6.99 30.17 15.46
C MET A 77 6.05 31.10 14.68
N LEU A 78 5.45 30.60 13.61
CA LEU A 78 4.51 31.37 12.78
C LEU A 78 3.22 31.69 13.54
N LEU A 79 2.70 30.75 14.34
CA LEU A 79 1.57 30.98 15.23
C LEU A 79 1.89 32.03 16.30
N ALA A 80 3.07 31.95 16.92
CA ALA A 80 3.53 32.93 17.90
C ALA A 80 3.62 34.33 17.28
N LYS A 81 4.23 34.47 16.09
CA LYS A 81 4.32 35.76 15.38
C LYS A 81 2.94 36.34 15.04
N ARG A 82 2.00 35.51 14.55
CA ARG A 82 0.64 35.97 14.19
C ARG A 82 -0.16 36.40 15.41
N ASN A 83 -0.01 35.70 16.54
CA ASN A 83 -0.75 36.02 17.77
C ASN A 83 -0.04 37.06 18.65
N ALA A 84 1.22 37.39 18.39
CA ALA A 84 1.97 38.41 19.14
C ALA A 84 1.26 39.78 19.11
N PHE A 85 0.61 40.15 17.99
CA PHE A 85 -0.17 41.37 17.89
C PHE A 85 -1.31 41.42 18.92
N VAL A 86 -2.02 40.31 19.14
CA VAL A 86 -3.10 40.22 20.14
C VAL A 86 -2.55 40.42 21.55
N TYR A 87 -1.38 39.84 21.85
CA TYR A 87 -0.74 40.01 23.15
C TYR A 87 -0.28 41.46 23.39
N ILE A 88 0.38 42.08 22.40
CA ILE A 88 0.82 43.49 22.50
C ILE A 88 -0.38 44.44 22.67
N PHE A 89 -1.45 44.21 21.90
CA PHE A 89 -2.68 45.01 21.98
C PHE A 89 -3.35 44.87 23.35
N LYS A 90 -3.47 43.64 23.86
CA LYS A 90 -4.07 43.38 25.18
C LYS A 90 -3.28 43.96 26.36
N THR A 91 -1.96 44.07 26.26
CA THR A 91 -1.13 44.66 27.34
C THR A 91 -1.06 46.18 27.29
N SER A 92 -1.47 46.79 26.18
CA SER A 92 -1.41 48.26 25.97
C SER A 92 -2.76 48.96 26.21
N GLN A 93 -3.81 48.20 26.57
CA GLN A 93 -5.12 48.70 26.98
C GLN A 93 -5.26 48.61 28.51
#